data_AF-A0A432U935-F1
#
_entry.id   AF-A0A432U935-F1
#
_cell.length_a   1.000
_cell.length_b   1.000
_cell.length_c   1.000
_cell.angle_alpha   90.00
_cell.angle_beta   90.00
_cell.angle_gamma   90.00
#
_symmetry.space_group_name_H-M   'P 1'
#
loop_
_entity.id
_entity.type
_entity.pdbx_description
1 polymer ?
#
loop_
_entity_poly.entity_id
_entity_poly.type
_entity_poly.pdbx_seq_one_letter_code
_entity_poly.pdbx_strand_id
1 'polypeptide(L)'
;MRYTGLIENYRDRLPVDDSTKLISLGEGNTPLIRLENIPATLGKDVDIYIKYEGLNPTGSFKDRGMTMAVTKAVESGSKAIICASTGNTSASAAAYAARAGIKAFVLIPEGKIALGKLAQAMIHGAVIIQIKGNFDDGMRLVKEVADHAPVSIVNSINPYRLQGQKTAAFEIIEEL
;
A
#
# COMPACT_ATOMS: atom_id res chain seq x y z
N MET A 1 -2.21 25.32 2.95
CA MET A 1 -0.97 24.59 2.62
C MET A 1 -1.32 23.43 1.70
N ARG A 2 -0.49 23.08 0.72
CA ARG A 2 -0.77 21.96 -0.21
C ARG A 2 -0.51 20.63 0.51
N TYR A 3 -1.44 19.68 0.46
CA TYR A 3 -1.23 18.33 1.00
C TYR A 3 -0.19 17.57 0.17
N THR A 4 0.79 16.95 0.85
CA THR A 4 1.96 16.30 0.24
C THR A 4 2.02 14.78 0.48
N GLY A 5 1.08 14.22 1.25
CA GLY A 5 1.00 12.79 1.59
C GLY A 5 1.16 12.53 3.08
N LEU A 6 0.75 11.32 3.51
CA LEU A 6 0.64 11.01 4.94
C LEU A 6 1.97 11.05 5.68
N ILE A 7 3.09 10.73 5.03
CA ILE A 7 4.38 10.62 5.73
C ILE A 7 4.85 11.99 6.19
N GLU A 8 4.68 13.00 5.34
CA GLU A 8 5.03 14.38 5.71
C GLU A 8 4.11 14.91 6.82
N ASN A 9 2.81 14.58 6.74
CA ASN A 9 1.82 15.05 7.71
C ASN A 9 1.97 14.43 9.10
N TYR A 10 2.50 13.21 9.19
CA TYR A 10 2.65 12.45 10.45
C TYR A 10 4.09 12.03 10.72
N ARG A 11 5.07 12.83 10.23
CA ARG A 11 6.50 12.52 10.28
C ARG A 11 6.98 12.20 11.69
N ASP A 12 6.53 12.96 12.68
CA ASP A 12 6.83 12.82 14.12
C ASP A 12 6.36 11.48 14.73
N ARG A 13 5.44 10.77 14.07
CA ARG A 13 4.83 9.51 14.54
C ARG A 13 5.20 8.32 13.67
N LEU A 14 6.06 8.51 12.66
CA LEU A 14 6.45 7.49 11.69
C LEU A 14 7.97 7.26 11.75
N PRO A 15 8.46 6.05 11.38
CA PRO A 15 9.88 5.71 11.47
C PRO A 15 10.69 6.28 10.29
N VAL A 16 10.70 7.61 10.16
CA VAL A 16 11.45 8.38 9.15
C VAL A 16 12.22 9.50 9.84
N ASP A 17 13.32 9.94 9.24
CA ASP A 17 14.10 11.07 9.71
C ASP A 17 14.08 12.23 8.68
N ASP A 18 14.76 13.32 9.02
CA ASP A 18 14.79 14.53 8.18
C ASP A 18 15.44 14.30 6.80
N SER A 19 16.33 13.31 6.70
CA SER A 19 17.02 12.94 5.47
C SER A 19 16.24 11.92 4.62
N THR A 20 15.22 11.26 5.19
CA THR A 20 14.44 10.25 4.47
C THR A 20 13.75 10.88 3.26
N LYS A 21 14.10 10.41 2.06
CA LYS A 21 13.44 10.80 0.80
C LYS A 21 12.08 10.10 0.67
N LEU A 22 11.01 10.87 0.87
CA LEU A 22 9.64 10.34 0.87
C LEU A 22 9.15 9.94 -0.54
N ILE A 23 8.54 8.76 -0.64
CA ILE A 23 7.87 8.27 -1.85
C ILE A 23 6.36 8.36 -1.66
N SER A 24 5.79 9.49 -2.06
CA SER A 24 4.36 9.79 -1.93
C SER A 24 3.68 9.94 -3.29
N LEU A 25 2.41 9.52 -3.33
CA LEU A 25 1.43 9.79 -4.40
C LEU A 25 0.31 10.73 -3.92
N GLY A 26 0.43 11.32 -2.73
CA GLY A 26 -0.60 12.15 -2.11
C GLY A 26 -1.69 11.35 -1.40
N GLU A 27 -1.36 10.14 -0.96
CA GLU A 27 -2.24 9.25 -0.20
C GLU A 27 -2.57 9.74 1.20
N GLY A 28 -3.66 9.22 1.77
CA GLY A 28 -4.24 9.72 3.02
C GLY A 28 -5.13 10.94 2.81
N ASN A 29 -5.52 11.58 3.91
CA ASN A 29 -6.49 12.68 3.96
C ASN A 29 -7.78 12.35 3.18
N THR A 30 -8.26 11.12 3.36
CA THR A 30 -9.49 10.64 2.70
C THR A 30 -10.73 11.12 3.47
N PRO A 31 -11.88 11.33 2.82
CA PRO A 31 -13.05 11.88 3.53
C PRO A 31 -13.57 10.98 4.66
N LEU A 32 -13.91 11.56 5.81
CA LEU A 32 -14.79 10.96 6.81
C LEU A 32 -16.25 11.40 6.56
N ILE A 33 -17.02 10.54 5.90
CA ILE A 33 -18.37 10.87 5.41
C ILE A 33 -19.40 10.50 6.46
N ARG A 34 -20.14 11.47 7.00
CA ARG A 34 -21.31 11.21 7.86
C ARG A 34 -22.46 10.65 7.03
N LEU A 35 -23.09 9.59 7.52
CA LEU A 35 -24.24 8.97 6.87
C LEU A 35 -25.54 9.52 7.47
N GLU A 36 -26.30 10.27 6.68
CA GLU A 36 -27.55 10.89 7.15
C GLU A 36 -28.74 9.92 7.05
N ASN A 37 -28.83 9.15 5.96
CA ASN A 37 -30.00 8.32 5.67
C ASN A 37 -29.99 6.96 6.40
N ILE A 38 -28.80 6.41 6.69
CA ILE A 38 -28.66 5.07 7.27
C ILE A 38 -29.15 5.01 8.74
N PRO A 39 -28.73 5.93 9.63
CA PRO A 39 -29.28 5.97 10.99
C PRO A 39 -30.81 6.10 11.02
N ALA A 40 -31.35 6.97 10.15
CA ALA A 40 -32.79 7.17 10.00
C ALA A 40 -33.51 5.87 9.57
N THR A 41 -32.96 5.15 8.59
CA THR A 41 -33.51 3.87 8.11
C THR A 41 -33.48 2.78 9.19
N LEU A 42 -32.47 2.80 10.06
CA LEU A 42 -32.33 1.87 11.18
C LEU A 42 -33.21 2.24 12.39
N GLY A 43 -33.82 3.44 12.40
CA GLY A 43 -34.56 3.95 13.56
C GLY A 43 -33.68 4.12 14.80
N LYS A 44 -32.39 4.43 14.61
CA LYS A 44 -31.42 4.59 15.70
C LYS A 44 -30.91 6.02 15.73
N ASP A 45 -30.86 6.59 16.94
CA ASP A 45 -30.19 7.87 17.21
C ASP A 45 -28.71 7.61 17.46
N VAL A 46 -27.97 7.39 16.35
CA VAL A 46 -26.53 7.13 16.35
C VAL A 46 -25.87 7.82 15.17
N ASP A 47 -24.68 8.36 15.39
CA ASP A 47 -23.85 8.85 14.29
C ASP A 47 -23.05 7.72 13.67
N ILE A 48 -23.13 7.59 12.34
CA ILE A 48 -22.36 6.61 11.57
C ILE A 48 -21.53 7.35 10.53
N TYR A 49 -20.24 7.04 10.48
CA TYR A 49 -19.30 7.63 9.54
C TYR A 49 -18.62 6.55 8.68
N ILE A 50 -18.24 6.90 7.46
CA ILE A 50 -17.40 6.09 6.57
C ILE A 50 -16.09 6.83 6.31
N LYS A 51 -14.97 6.23 6.72
CA LYS A 51 -13.64 6.66 6.27
C LYS A 51 -13.40 6.13 4.87
N TYR A 52 -13.54 6.98 3.85
CA TYR A 52 -13.64 6.53 2.46
C TYR A 52 -12.27 6.35 1.79
N GLU A 53 -11.61 5.23 2.12
CA GLU A 53 -10.27 4.85 1.63
C GLU A 53 -10.19 4.57 0.12
N GLY A 54 -11.31 4.53 -0.58
CA GLY A 54 -11.38 4.32 -2.03
C GLY A 54 -10.87 5.49 -2.85
N LEU A 55 -10.68 6.66 -2.25
CA LEU A 55 -10.11 7.86 -2.92
C LEU A 55 -8.58 7.96 -2.80
N ASN A 56 -7.93 6.98 -2.19
CA ASN A 56 -6.46 6.87 -2.26
C ASN A 56 -5.99 6.65 -3.71
N PRO A 57 -4.72 6.94 -4.04
CA PRO A 57 -4.19 6.96 -5.41
C PRO A 57 -4.45 5.71 -6.26
N THR A 58 -4.41 4.51 -5.68
CA THR A 58 -4.71 3.25 -6.38
C THR A 58 -6.08 2.68 -6.02
N GLY A 59 -6.93 3.46 -5.37
CA GLY A 59 -8.29 3.07 -4.97
C GLY A 59 -8.37 2.19 -3.72
N SER A 60 -7.35 2.19 -2.85
CA SER A 60 -7.41 1.40 -1.62
C SER A 60 -6.53 1.92 -0.48
N PHE A 61 -6.88 1.53 0.75
CA PHE A 61 -6.07 1.78 1.94
C PHE A 61 -4.65 1.15 1.91
N LYS A 62 -4.36 0.26 0.96
CA LYS A 62 -3.01 -0.35 0.86
C LYS A 62 -1.95 0.71 0.60
N ASP A 63 -2.33 1.81 -0.04
CA ASP A 63 -1.47 2.95 -0.35
C ASP A 63 -0.83 3.54 0.90
N ARG A 64 -1.60 3.61 2.00
CA ARG A 64 -1.07 4.09 3.28
C ARG A 64 0.12 3.30 3.77
N GLY A 65 0.06 1.98 3.62
CA GLY A 65 1.17 1.12 4.02
C GLY A 65 2.30 1.08 2.98
N MET A 66 1.95 1.23 1.70
CA MET A 66 2.90 1.07 0.61
C MET A 66 3.86 2.26 0.47
N THR A 67 3.35 3.49 0.67
CA THR A 67 4.19 4.70 0.77
C THR A 67 5.32 4.51 1.79
N MET A 68 5.00 4.01 2.99
CA MET A 68 5.97 3.73 4.05
C MET A 68 6.92 2.59 3.66
N ALA A 69 6.39 1.47 3.20
CA ALA A 69 7.21 0.30 2.85
C ALA A 69 8.20 0.60 1.71
N VAL A 70 7.77 1.33 0.68
CA VAL A 70 8.62 1.69 -0.46
C VAL A 70 9.62 2.78 -0.09
N THR A 71 9.22 3.78 0.71
CA THR A 71 10.15 4.79 1.24
C THR A 71 11.30 4.14 1.99
N LYS A 72 11.01 3.22 2.93
CA LYS A 72 12.04 2.51 3.69
C LYS A 72 12.84 1.51 2.86
N ALA A 73 12.22 0.89 1.85
CA ALA A 73 12.95 0.01 0.92
C ALA A 73 14.00 0.79 0.12
N VAL A 74 13.63 1.95 -0.43
CA VAL A 74 14.54 2.83 -1.19
C VAL A 74 15.64 3.39 -0.29
N GLU A 75 15.28 3.84 0.92
CA GLU A 75 16.23 4.30 1.93
C GLU A 75 17.26 3.21 2.29
N SER A 76 16.81 1.94 2.36
CA SER A 76 17.68 0.78 2.60
C SER A 76 18.46 0.32 1.35
N GLY A 77 18.40 1.07 0.25
CA GLY A 77 19.15 0.80 -0.98
C GLY A 77 18.52 -0.18 -1.96
N SER A 78 17.27 -0.59 -1.73
CA SER A 78 16.56 -1.53 -2.63
C SER A 78 16.41 -0.96 -4.03
N LYS A 79 16.61 -1.80 -5.04
CA LYS A 79 16.40 -1.49 -6.47
C LYS A 79 15.14 -2.14 -7.03
N ALA A 80 14.51 -3.00 -6.24
CA ALA A 80 13.20 -3.53 -6.52
C ALA A 80 12.42 -3.83 -5.24
N ILE A 81 11.11 -3.97 -5.39
CA ILE A 81 10.23 -4.54 -4.38
C ILE A 81 9.51 -5.74 -4.96
N ILE A 82 9.05 -6.60 -4.07
CA ILE A 82 8.38 -7.83 -4.44
C ILE A 82 7.19 -8.08 -3.52
N CYS A 83 6.08 -8.49 -4.12
CA CYS A 83 4.92 -8.90 -3.38
C CYS A 83 4.24 -10.12 -3.98
N ALA A 84 3.69 -10.97 -3.14
CA ALA A 84 2.79 -12.04 -3.55
C ALA A 84 1.33 -11.59 -3.33
N SER A 85 0.64 -11.18 -4.39
CA SER A 85 -0.77 -10.75 -4.33
C SER A 85 -1.36 -10.58 -5.74
N THR A 86 -2.64 -10.88 -5.88
CA THR A 86 -3.38 -10.68 -7.14
C THR A 86 -4.30 -9.46 -7.14
N GLY A 87 -4.27 -8.59 -6.12
CA GLY A 87 -5.22 -7.48 -5.98
C GLY A 87 -4.60 -6.17 -5.48
N ASN A 88 -5.31 -5.42 -4.62
CA ASN A 88 -4.93 -4.06 -4.23
C ASN A 88 -3.49 -3.90 -3.71
N THR A 89 -2.92 -4.91 -3.06
CA THR A 89 -1.52 -4.86 -2.60
C THR A 89 -0.54 -4.80 -3.77
N SER A 90 -0.75 -5.58 -4.85
CA SER A 90 0.15 -5.55 -6.02
C SER A 90 -0.06 -4.31 -6.87
N ALA A 91 -1.30 -3.82 -7.00
CA ALA A 91 -1.59 -2.53 -7.64
C ALA A 91 -0.86 -1.38 -6.93
N SER A 92 -1.01 -1.28 -5.61
CA SER A 92 -0.33 -0.29 -4.78
C SER A 92 1.19 -0.43 -4.87
N ALA A 93 1.74 -1.64 -4.70
CA ALA A 93 3.18 -1.88 -4.80
C ALA A 93 3.74 -1.40 -6.15
N ALA A 94 3.09 -1.76 -7.25
CA ALA A 94 3.50 -1.34 -8.58
C ALA A 94 3.49 0.18 -8.75
N ALA A 95 2.44 0.87 -8.30
CA ALA A 95 2.32 2.33 -8.39
C ALA A 95 3.43 3.05 -7.61
N TYR A 96 3.70 2.64 -6.38
CA TYR A 96 4.74 3.26 -5.55
C TYR A 96 6.16 2.90 -6.03
N ALA A 97 6.37 1.69 -6.55
CA ALA A 97 7.65 1.33 -7.19
C ALA A 97 7.93 2.20 -8.42
N ALA A 98 6.91 2.37 -9.28
CA ALA A 98 7.01 3.25 -10.44
C ALA A 98 7.32 4.70 -10.02
N ARG A 99 6.65 5.20 -8.98
CA ARG A 99 6.92 6.52 -8.40
C ARG A 99 8.35 6.65 -7.86
N ALA A 100 8.88 5.59 -7.25
CA ALA A 100 10.24 5.53 -6.71
C ALA A 100 11.33 5.30 -7.78
N GLY A 101 10.95 4.93 -9.01
CA GLY A 101 11.91 4.58 -10.06
C GLY A 101 12.61 3.23 -9.83
N ILE A 102 11.96 2.30 -9.11
CA ILE A 102 12.47 0.94 -8.86
C ILE A 102 11.55 -0.11 -9.50
N LYS A 103 12.02 -1.36 -9.61
CA LYS A 103 11.21 -2.45 -10.18
C LYS A 103 10.18 -2.97 -9.17
N ALA A 104 8.99 -3.34 -9.65
CA ALA A 104 8.03 -4.12 -8.88
C ALA A 104 7.90 -5.52 -9.48
N PHE A 105 8.04 -6.54 -8.64
CA PHE A 105 7.78 -7.93 -8.97
C PHE A 105 6.50 -8.39 -8.26
N VAL A 106 5.61 -9.03 -9.00
CA VAL A 106 4.34 -9.54 -8.47
C VAL A 106 4.30 -11.05 -8.68
N LEU A 107 4.42 -11.79 -7.58
CA LEU A 107 4.36 -13.24 -7.60
C LEU A 107 2.92 -13.71 -7.49
N ILE A 108 2.58 -14.64 -8.36
CA ILE A 108 1.25 -15.23 -8.43
C ILE A 108 1.33 -16.73 -8.75
N PRO A 109 0.47 -17.58 -8.17
CA PRO A 109 0.41 -18.99 -8.55
C PRO A 109 -0.06 -19.14 -10.02
N GLU A 110 0.46 -20.15 -10.70
CA GLU A 110 0.04 -20.53 -12.06
C GLU A 110 -1.42 -21.01 -12.04
N GLY A 111 -2.23 -20.52 -12.97
CA GLY A 111 -3.62 -20.95 -13.16
C GLY A 111 -4.68 -20.08 -12.47
N LYS A 112 -5.66 -19.63 -13.28
CA LYS A 112 -6.91 -18.95 -12.91
C LYS A 112 -6.77 -17.61 -12.16
N ILE A 113 -5.95 -16.69 -12.68
CA ILE A 113 -6.03 -15.29 -12.25
C ILE A 113 -6.72 -14.47 -13.33
N ALA A 114 -7.83 -13.85 -12.96
CA ALA A 114 -8.53 -12.93 -13.82
C ALA A 114 -7.60 -11.74 -14.11
N LEU A 115 -7.30 -11.54 -15.40
CA LEU A 115 -6.43 -10.46 -15.87
C LEU A 115 -6.85 -9.09 -15.34
N GLY A 116 -8.17 -8.86 -15.18
CA GLY A 116 -8.73 -7.63 -14.61
C GLY A 116 -8.22 -7.31 -13.20
N LYS A 117 -7.88 -8.32 -12.39
CA LYS A 117 -7.32 -8.09 -11.04
C LYS A 117 -5.85 -7.64 -11.09
N LEU A 118 -5.12 -7.98 -12.15
CA LEU A 118 -3.72 -7.60 -12.35
C LEU A 118 -3.54 -6.34 -13.20
N ALA A 119 -4.60 -5.88 -13.86
CA ALA A 119 -4.54 -4.78 -14.83
C ALA A 119 -3.85 -3.53 -14.27
N GLN A 120 -4.20 -3.08 -13.06
CA GLN A 120 -3.54 -1.93 -12.44
C GLN A 120 -2.03 -2.17 -12.21
N ALA A 121 -1.65 -3.33 -11.68
CA ALA A 121 -0.24 -3.64 -11.44
C ALA A 121 0.57 -3.66 -12.76
N MET A 122 0.00 -4.25 -13.82
CA MET A 122 0.61 -4.30 -15.15
C MET A 122 0.75 -2.91 -15.78
N ILE A 123 -0.28 -2.05 -15.69
CA ILE A 123 -0.24 -0.67 -16.20
C ILE A 123 0.84 0.15 -15.50
N HIS A 124 1.06 -0.08 -14.21
CA HIS A 124 2.15 0.53 -13.45
C HIS A 124 3.53 -0.12 -13.71
N GLY A 125 3.63 -1.07 -14.64
CA GLY A 125 4.91 -1.65 -15.07
C GLY A 125 5.45 -2.76 -14.18
N ALA A 126 4.61 -3.40 -13.36
CA ALA A 126 5.03 -4.56 -12.59
C ALA A 126 5.38 -5.76 -13.49
N VAL A 127 6.46 -6.45 -13.13
CA VAL A 127 6.84 -7.72 -13.72
C VAL A 127 6.07 -8.83 -13.01
N ILE A 128 5.16 -9.47 -13.73
CA ILE A 128 4.34 -10.56 -13.20
C ILE A 128 5.11 -11.87 -13.32
N ILE A 129 5.33 -12.55 -12.20
CA ILE A 129 6.01 -13.84 -12.12
C ILE A 129 4.99 -14.89 -11.73
N GLN A 130 4.71 -15.81 -12.65
CA GLN A 130 3.86 -16.98 -12.39
C GLN A 130 4.70 -18.12 -11.84
N ILE A 131 4.32 -18.66 -10.69
CA ILE A 131 5.02 -19.77 -10.04
C ILE A 131 4.19 -21.06 -10.12
N LYS A 132 4.87 -22.17 -10.37
CA LYS A 132 4.31 -23.51 -10.27
C LYS A 132 4.32 -23.93 -8.80
N GLY A 133 3.25 -23.63 -8.07
CA GLY A 133 3.18 -23.87 -6.64
C GLY A 133 2.12 -22.99 -5.96
N ASN A 134 2.12 -23.01 -4.63
CA ASN A 134 1.24 -22.18 -3.81
C ASN A 134 1.94 -20.88 -3.36
N PHE A 135 1.24 -20.08 -2.55
CA PHE A 135 1.76 -18.80 -2.05
C PHE A 135 3.06 -18.96 -1.23
N ASP A 136 3.16 -20.02 -0.43
CA ASP A 136 4.32 -20.26 0.45
C ASP A 136 5.55 -20.62 -0.37
N ASP A 137 5.40 -21.39 -1.44
CA ASP A 137 6.48 -21.68 -2.40
C ASP A 137 7.03 -20.38 -3.00
N GLY A 138 6.13 -19.44 -3.35
CA GLY A 138 6.49 -18.12 -3.83
C GLY A 138 7.25 -17.32 -2.79
N MET A 139 6.76 -17.28 -1.55
CA MET A 139 7.41 -16.54 -0.47
C MET A 139 8.78 -17.10 -0.11
N ARG A 140 8.99 -18.42 -0.23
CA ARG A 140 10.31 -19.04 -0.07
C ARG A 140 11.28 -18.55 -1.14
N LEU A 141 10.90 -18.64 -2.42
CA LEU A 141 11.71 -18.14 -3.54
C LEU A 141 12.04 -16.65 -3.40
N VAL A 142 11.08 -15.86 -2.96
CA VAL A 142 11.26 -14.41 -2.72
C VAL A 142 12.32 -14.15 -1.66
N LYS A 143 12.30 -14.90 -0.55
CA LYS A 143 13.30 -14.77 0.51
C LYS A 143 14.68 -15.16 0.00
N GLU A 144 14.78 -16.29 -0.72
CA GLU A 144 16.05 -16.73 -1.33
C GLU A 144 16.63 -15.68 -2.29
N VAL A 145 15.77 -14.99 -3.07
CA VAL A 145 16.22 -13.90 -3.96
C VAL A 145 16.64 -12.65 -3.18
N ALA A 146 15.94 -12.32 -2.10
CA ALA A 146 16.26 -11.15 -1.28
C ALA A 146 17.64 -11.26 -0.60
N ASP A 147 18.11 -12.48 -0.33
CA ASP A 147 19.46 -12.72 0.21
C ASP A 147 20.58 -12.46 -0.83
N HIS A 148 20.24 -12.43 -2.12
CA HIS A 148 21.20 -12.34 -3.23
C HIS A 148 21.01 -11.10 -4.13
N ALA A 149 19.96 -10.31 -3.92
CA ALA A 149 19.64 -9.14 -4.72
C ALA A 149 19.04 -8.02 -3.85
N PRO A 150 19.21 -6.73 -4.22
CA PRO A 150 18.68 -5.60 -3.46
C PRO A 150 17.15 -5.46 -3.66
N VAL A 151 16.39 -6.41 -3.11
CA VAL A 151 14.94 -6.55 -3.27
C VAL A 151 14.27 -6.58 -1.91
N SER A 152 13.30 -5.70 -1.70
CA SER A 152 12.51 -5.66 -0.46
C SER A 152 11.16 -6.33 -0.59
N ILE A 153 10.80 -7.15 0.40
CA ILE A 153 9.48 -7.79 0.50
C ILE A 153 8.47 -6.79 1.07
N VAL A 154 7.38 -6.54 0.35
CA VAL A 154 6.33 -5.57 0.75
C VAL A 154 4.96 -6.23 0.98
N ASN A 155 4.93 -7.53 1.29
CA ASN A 155 3.75 -8.22 1.81
C ASN A 155 3.35 -7.71 3.21
N SER A 156 2.22 -8.19 3.75
CA SER A 156 1.70 -7.77 5.07
C SER A 156 2.65 -8.02 6.24
N ILE A 157 3.65 -8.90 6.09
CA ILE A 157 4.71 -9.11 7.08
C ILE A 157 5.67 -7.92 7.22
N ASN A 158 5.68 -7.01 6.25
CA ASN A 158 6.54 -5.83 6.29
C ASN A 158 6.04 -4.86 7.38
N PRO A 159 6.85 -4.56 8.41
CA PRO A 159 6.41 -3.80 9.58
C PRO A 159 6.01 -2.35 9.24
N TYR A 160 6.58 -1.78 8.17
CA TYR A 160 6.30 -0.41 7.76
C TYR A 160 4.90 -0.24 7.16
N ARG A 161 4.28 -1.33 6.67
CA ARG A 161 2.89 -1.24 6.17
C ARG A 161 1.92 -0.88 7.28
N LEU A 162 2.10 -1.44 8.47
CA LEU A 162 1.26 -1.13 9.63
C LEU A 162 1.52 0.29 10.14
N GLN A 163 2.79 0.76 10.08
CA GLN A 163 3.15 2.13 10.44
C GLN A 163 2.45 3.16 9.55
N GLY A 164 2.35 2.89 8.25
CA GLY A 164 1.59 3.75 7.36
C GLY A 164 0.07 3.63 7.57
N GLN A 165 -0.45 2.41 7.72
CA GLN A 165 -1.89 2.17 7.88
C GLN A 165 -2.50 2.75 9.15
N LYS A 166 -1.76 2.80 10.27
CA LYS A 166 -2.27 3.41 11.52
C LYS A 166 -2.65 4.88 11.36
N THR A 167 -2.11 5.58 10.35
CA THR A 167 -2.45 6.99 10.09
C THR A 167 -3.92 7.21 9.75
N ALA A 168 -4.63 6.20 9.25
CA ALA A 168 -6.07 6.27 9.06
C ALA A 168 -6.81 6.57 10.38
N ALA A 169 -6.33 6.01 11.50
CA ALA A 169 -6.89 6.28 12.82
C ALA A 169 -6.57 7.71 13.30
N PHE A 170 -5.39 8.24 12.96
CA PHE A 170 -5.04 9.63 13.27
C PHE A 170 -5.99 10.60 12.57
N GLU A 171 -6.21 10.41 11.27
CA GLU A 171 -7.14 11.23 10.51
C GLU A 171 -8.58 11.14 11.04
N ILE A 172 -9.05 9.95 11.43
CA ILE A 172 -10.39 9.80 12.03
C ILE A 172 -10.49 10.60 13.33
N ILE A 173 -9.48 10.55 14.20
CA ILE A 173 -9.48 11.30 15.47
C ILE A 173 -9.38 12.81 15.22
N GLU A 174 -8.68 13.24 14.16
CA GLU A 174 -8.51 14.65 13.81
C GLU A 174 -9.74 15.26 13.11
N GLU A 175 -10.56 14.45 12.42
CA GLU A 175 -11.78 14.88 11.72
C GLU A 175 -13.05 14.84 12.59
N LEU A 176 -13.07 14.09 13.69
CA LEU A 176 -14.18 14.02 14.66
C LEU A 176 -14.11 15.14 15.69
#